data_AF-A0AAW2HFU2-F1
#
_entry.id   AF-A0AAW2HFU2-F1
#
_cell.length_a   1.000
_cell.length_b   1.000
_cell.length_c   1.000
_cell.angle_alpha   90.00
_cell.angle_beta   90.00
_cell.angle_gamma   90.00
#
_symmetry.space_group_name_H-M   'P 1'
#
loop_
_entity.id
_entity.type
_entity.pdbx_description
1 polymer ?
#
loop_
_entity_poly.entity_id
_entity_poly.type
_entity_poly.pdbx_seq_one_letter_code
_entity_poly.pdbx_strand_id
1 'polypeptide(L)'
;MCDSARKFSSIGGFGEELDELVYEGISNWFISFRSLLALFSGHFSYLIVQVCIFICGILTLIHARANGSRFVQFWWGAMIHGILSENGLAATKYWHAQAALMLFGKRLPLHMVFFYPSILYIAVMGLQHFNLSPCCESAATGLLVMMMEIPFRIISVRFLHITYHDSDPSYASKFYGVPWVEIFSAFVFASSYTCNYYVLKHHCLSEDHIKWKRVEYEKKEAIVTAVVAVVSPIIAIIKKIIFFHVLHDSFNVNPPTCLFLLSSIYFSVILIRDTEMSKEEKEPQKKTLLYYAIGVYLMCLLLVAMFCRPQNEISIGAHEPTGDCTTLICTRTPLGKVVKRRKYLCVDDVQERSNFVYGFSCLPGGPPYLNAIWYTLCGTPIRNRAQFLTNIFSFIILISSIFLRGLLSEAESRNLKSKMSVFSRTRWHRENSQPERTSQVGAGSTSIVSAPRQSEEHSEEPA
;
A
#
# COMPACT_ATOMS: atom_id res chain seq x y z
N MET A 1 6.42 37.92 10.22
CA MET A 1 7.33 36.97 10.90
C MET A 1 7.10 36.92 12.41
N CYS A 2 6.95 38.05 13.12
CA CYS A 2 6.70 38.07 14.57
C CYS A 2 5.41 37.38 15.06
N ASP A 3 4.34 37.31 14.24
CA ASP A 3 3.07 36.69 14.68
C ASP A 3 3.07 35.16 14.66
N SER A 4 3.80 34.54 13.73
CA SER A 4 3.90 33.07 13.66
C SER A 4 4.74 32.49 14.80
N ALA A 5 5.83 33.18 15.19
CA ALA A 5 6.66 32.76 16.32
C ALA A 5 5.89 32.80 17.66
N ARG A 6 5.07 33.84 17.88
CA ARG A 6 4.18 33.91 19.05
C ARG A 6 3.20 32.75 19.10
N LYS A 7 2.62 32.37 17.96
CA LYS A 7 1.63 31.28 17.87
C LYS A 7 2.17 29.93 18.35
N PHE A 8 3.43 29.62 18.07
CA PHE A 8 4.01 28.30 18.36
C PHE A 8 4.81 28.24 19.67
N SER A 9 5.17 29.39 20.24
CA SER A 9 5.97 29.47 21.47
C SER A 9 5.37 28.76 22.69
N SER A 10 4.05 28.52 22.71
CA SER A 10 3.37 27.81 23.79
C SER A 10 3.39 26.27 23.64
N ILE A 11 3.95 25.74 22.56
CA ILE A 11 4.00 24.29 22.30
C ILE A 11 5.25 23.72 22.97
N GLY A 12 5.07 22.70 23.82
CA GLY A 12 6.18 22.01 24.47
C GLY A 12 7.20 21.45 23.45
N GLY A 13 8.48 21.72 23.69
CA GLY A 13 9.59 21.33 22.82
C GLY A 13 9.80 22.22 21.59
N PHE A 14 9.04 23.30 21.43
CA PHE A 14 9.25 24.23 20.31
C PHE A 14 10.59 24.96 20.45
N GLY A 15 11.45 24.83 19.43
CA GLY A 15 12.82 25.37 19.47
C GLY A 15 13.77 24.60 20.37
N GLU A 16 13.38 23.43 20.89
CA GLU A 16 14.28 22.53 21.59
C GLU A 16 15.23 21.86 20.60
N GLU A 17 16.50 21.81 20.95
CA GLU A 17 17.56 21.24 20.13
C GLU A 17 18.40 20.27 20.96
N LEU A 18 18.60 19.05 20.45
CA LEU A 18 19.38 17.99 21.11
C LEU A 18 20.40 17.41 20.14
N ASP A 19 21.60 17.11 20.64
CA ASP A 19 22.70 16.44 19.93
C ASP A 19 22.66 14.91 20.07
N GLU A 20 22.04 14.40 21.13
CA GLU A 20 21.78 12.97 21.32
C GLU A 20 20.32 12.66 21.73
N LEU A 21 19.88 11.43 21.42
CA LEU A 21 18.59 10.90 21.88
C LEU A 21 18.83 10.04 23.11
N VAL A 22 18.47 10.56 24.28
CA VAL A 22 18.52 9.82 25.55
C VAL A 22 17.19 9.06 25.75
N TYR A 23 17.29 7.81 26.18
CA TYR A 23 16.13 6.94 26.46
C TYR A 23 16.14 6.50 27.92
N GLU A 24 15.00 6.66 28.60
CA GLU A 24 14.77 6.18 29.96
C GLU A 24 14.48 4.67 29.97
N GLY A 25 15.45 3.88 29.53
CA GLY A 25 15.38 2.42 29.50
C GLY A 25 14.73 1.82 28.24
N ILE A 26 14.62 0.50 28.24
CA ILE A 26 14.21 -0.31 27.08
C ILE A 26 12.75 -0.03 26.70
N SER A 27 11.85 0.18 27.68
CA SER A 27 10.44 0.47 27.41
C SER A 27 10.26 1.79 26.66
N ASN A 28 10.95 2.86 27.08
CA ASN A 28 10.94 4.16 26.42
C ASN A 28 11.51 4.08 25.00
N TRP A 29 12.54 3.25 24.81
CA TRP A 29 13.07 2.98 23.48
C TRP A 29 12.03 2.24 22.60
N PHE A 30 11.35 1.22 23.11
CA PHE A 30 10.36 0.49 22.32
C PHE A 30 9.13 1.32 21.98
N ILE A 31 8.60 2.08 22.95
CA ILE A 31 7.38 2.87 22.80
C ILE A 31 7.53 4.23 23.48
N SER A 32 7.17 5.28 22.75
CA SER A 32 7.17 6.65 23.26
C SER A 32 5.90 7.39 22.86
N PHE A 33 5.45 8.25 23.75
CA PHE A 33 4.20 9.00 23.62
C PHE A 33 4.48 10.49 23.47
N ARG A 34 3.62 11.17 22.71
CA ARG A 34 3.65 12.62 22.56
C ARG A 34 2.28 13.20 22.88
N SER A 35 2.26 14.41 23.44
CA SER A 35 1.01 15.13 23.72
C SER A 35 0.21 15.36 22.44
N LEU A 36 -1.05 14.88 22.43
CA LEU A 36 -2.01 15.11 21.35
C LEU A 36 -2.32 16.59 21.17
N LEU A 37 -2.34 17.37 22.25
CA LEU A 37 -2.61 18.80 22.19
C LEU A 37 -1.47 19.54 21.48
N ALA A 38 -0.22 19.12 21.71
CA ALA A 38 0.94 19.67 21.01
C ALA A 38 0.88 19.35 19.50
N LEU A 39 0.51 18.12 19.15
CA LEU A 39 0.30 17.72 17.75
C LEU A 39 -0.86 18.46 17.08
N PHE A 40 -1.98 18.63 17.78
CA PHE A 40 -3.12 19.37 17.27
C PHE A 40 -2.77 20.85 17.01
N SER A 41 -1.97 21.45 17.88
CA SER A 41 -1.62 22.88 17.80
C SER A 41 -0.53 23.18 16.77
N GLY A 42 0.43 22.27 16.60
CA GLY A 42 1.60 22.47 15.74
C GLY A 42 1.63 21.63 14.46
N HIS A 43 0.96 20.48 14.42
CA HIS A 43 1.07 19.52 13.31
C HIS A 43 -0.29 18.88 12.96
N PHE A 44 -1.30 19.70 12.74
CA PHE A 44 -2.70 19.29 12.66
C PHE A 44 -2.98 18.32 11.51
N SER A 45 -2.47 18.60 10.30
CA SER A 45 -2.64 17.70 9.16
C SER A 45 -2.08 16.30 9.42
N TYR A 46 -0.97 16.21 10.16
CA TYR A 46 -0.34 14.94 10.50
C TYR A 46 -1.20 14.12 11.46
N LEU A 47 -1.83 14.79 12.44
CA LEU A 47 -2.77 14.14 13.35
C LEU A 47 -3.99 13.58 12.61
N ILE A 48 -4.57 14.33 11.66
CA ILE A 48 -5.69 13.86 10.84
C ILE A 48 -5.29 12.60 10.05
N VAL A 49 -4.14 12.65 9.38
CA VAL A 49 -3.65 11.52 8.57
C VAL A 49 -3.39 10.29 9.43
N GLN A 50 -2.82 10.45 10.64
CA GLN A 50 -2.65 9.37 11.61
C GLN A 50 -3.99 8.69 11.94
N VAL A 51 -4.99 9.47 12.34
CA VAL A 51 -6.33 8.97 12.68
C VAL A 51 -6.96 8.26 11.50
N CYS A 52 -6.88 8.84 10.30
CA CYS A 52 -7.39 8.24 9.08
C CYS A 52 -6.75 6.87 8.80
N ILE A 53 -5.43 6.75 8.92
CA ILE A 53 -4.72 5.51 8.67
C ILE A 53 -5.08 4.44 9.70
N PHE A 54 -5.27 4.81 10.97
CA PHE A 54 -5.79 3.88 11.98
C PHE A 54 -7.18 3.37 11.64
N ILE A 55 -8.09 4.27 11.23
CA ILE A 55 -9.44 3.89 10.78
C ILE A 55 -9.35 2.92 9.60
N CYS A 56 -8.55 3.23 8.57
CA CYS A 56 -8.34 2.33 7.44
C CYS A 56 -7.78 0.96 7.85
N GLY A 57 -6.82 0.93 8.77
CA GLY A 57 -6.25 -0.31 9.31
C GLY A 57 -7.27 -1.17 10.02
N ILE A 58 -8.12 -0.55 10.84
CA ILE A 58 -9.21 -1.24 11.55
C ILE A 58 -10.26 -1.75 10.57
N LEU A 59 -10.71 -0.91 9.63
CA LEU A 59 -11.72 -1.30 8.62
C LEU A 59 -11.22 -2.47 7.74
N THR A 60 -9.96 -2.42 7.31
CA THR A 60 -9.36 -3.50 6.50
C THR A 60 -9.18 -4.78 7.30
N LEU A 61 -8.83 -4.70 8.59
CA LEU A 61 -8.75 -5.86 9.47
C LEU A 61 -10.12 -6.49 9.76
N ILE A 62 -11.16 -5.66 9.98
CA ILE A 62 -12.55 -6.14 10.14
C ILE A 62 -13.00 -6.83 8.84
N HIS A 63 -12.71 -6.23 7.68
CA HIS A 63 -12.98 -6.85 6.38
C HIS A 63 -12.27 -8.19 6.24
N ALA A 64 -10.98 -8.26 6.61
CA ALA A 64 -10.21 -9.49 6.57
C ALA A 64 -10.84 -10.58 7.45
N ARG A 65 -11.20 -10.26 8.69
CA ARG A 65 -11.88 -11.21 9.61
C ARG A 65 -13.23 -11.67 9.09
N ALA A 66 -14.01 -10.77 8.49
CA ALA A 66 -15.32 -11.09 7.96
C ALA A 66 -15.29 -12.02 6.74
N ASN A 67 -14.18 -12.07 6.00
CA ASN A 67 -14.03 -12.89 4.80
C ASN A 67 -13.20 -14.17 5.03
N GLY A 68 -12.60 -14.36 6.21
CA GLY A 68 -11.95 -15.62 6.62
C GLY A 68 -10.47 -15.51 7.00
N SER A 69 -9.94 -16.59 7.58
CA SER A 69 -8.59 -16.70 8.14
C SER A 69 -7.49 -16.31 7.15
N ARG A 70 -7.58 -16.74 5.89
CA ARG A 70 -6.61 -16.41 4.82
C ARG A 70 -6.37 -14.92 4.66
N PHE A 71 -7.41 -14.11 4.77
CA PHE A 71 -7.30 -12.66 4.60
C PHE A 71 -6.67 -12.00 5.81
N VAL A 72 -6.94 -12.52 7.00
CA VAL A 72 -6.32 -12.06 8.25
C VAL A 72 -4.83 -12.37 8.22
N GLN A 73 -4.45 -13.57 7.77
CA GLN A 73 -3.06 -13.96 7.58
C GLN A 73 -2.36 -13.03 6.58
N PHE A 74 -2.96 -12.79 5.41
CA PHE A 74 -2.43 -11.86 4.41
C PHE A 74 -2.23 -10.45 4.99
N TRP A 75 -3.20 -9.95 5.78
CA TRP A 75 -3.13 -8.64 6.42
C TRP A 75 -1.96 -8.55 7.41
N TRP A 76 -1.77 -9.55 8.27
CA TRP A 76 -0.63 -9.59 9.19
C TRP A 76 0.71 -9.75 8.46
N GLY A 77 0.75 -10.55 7.40
CA GLY A 77 1.92 -10.68 6.54
C GLY A 77 2.31 -9.35 5.88
N ALA A 78 1.33 -8.59 5.41
CA ALA A 78 1.55 -7.26 4.81
C ALA A 78 2.08 -6.25 5.85
N MET A 79 1.62 -6.37 7.11
CA MET A 79 2.14 -5.57 8.21
C MET A 79 3.61 -5.88 8.51
N ILE A 80 3.98 -7.16 8.62
CA ILE A 80 5.37 -7.59 8.84
C ILE A 80 6.25 -7.16 7.67
N HIS A 81 5.77 -7.37 6.44
CA HIS A 81 6.43 -6.92 5.21
C HIS A 81 6.72 -5.41 5.26
N GLY A 82 5.74 -4.60 5.64
CA GLY A 82 5.88 -3.14 5.78
C GLY A 82 6.92 -2.74 6.83
N ILE A 83 6.85 -3.32 8.04
CA ILE A 83 7.81 -3.04 9.11
C ILE A 83 9.24 -3.37 8.68
N LEU A 84 9.46 -4.50 8.01
CA LEU A 84 10.78 -4.88 7.51
C LEU A 84 11.27 -3.98 6.38
N SER A 85 10.34 -3.43 5.58
CA SER A 85 10.66 -2.53 4.48
C SER A 85 11.04 -1.13 4.96
N GLU A 86 10.38 -0.64 6.02
CA GLU A 86 10.72 0.62 6.72
C GLU A 86 12.07 0.53 7.44
N ASN A 87 12.30 -0.56 8.16
CA ASN A 87 13.48 -0.74 9.02
C ASN A 87 14.68 -1.40 8.32
N GLY A 88 14.61 -1.61 6.99
CA GLY A 88 15.56 -2.43 6.24
C GLY A 88 16.98 -1.86 6.17
N LEU A 89 17.92 -2.58 6.81
CA LEU A 89 19.36 -2.71 6.56
C LEU A 89 20.09 -1.51 5.90
N ALA A 90 20.59 -0.64 6.77
CA ALA A 90 21.69 0.30 6.57
C ALA A 90 21.38 1.65 5.88
N ALA A 91 21.56 2.71 6.70
CA ALA A 91 21.44 4.15 6.45
C ALA A 91 20.01 4.72 6.51
N THR A 92 19.74 5.52 7.55
CA THR A 92 18.55 6.39 7.63
C THR A 92 18.61 7.40 6.49
N LYS A 93 17.77 7.21 5.48
CA LYS A 93 17.65 8.14 4.35
C LYS A 93 16.48 9.11 4.50
N TYR A 94 15.55 8.83 5.40
CA TYR A 94 14.42 9.69 5.70
C TYR A 94 14.07 9.62 7.17
N TRP A 95 13.30 10.60 7.61
CA TRP A 95 12.84 10.76 8.99
C TRP A 95 11.35 11.01 8.99
N HIS A 96 10.64 10.29 9.85
CA HIS A 96 9.24 10.59 10.13
C HIS A 96 9.14 11.70 11.17
N ALA A 97 8.12 12.54 11.01
CA ALA A 97 7.68 13.41 12.08
C ALA A 97 7.27 12.60 13.32
N GLN A 98 7.38 13.22 14.49
CA GLN A 98 7.06 12.57 15.75
C GLN A 98 5.55 12.50 15.93
N ALA A 99 4.99 11.31 15.70
CA ALA A 99 3.57 11.00 15.87
C ALA A 99 3.15 10.92 17.34
N ALA A 100 1.85 10.71 17.59
CA ALA A 100 1.33 10.55 18.95
C ALA A 100 1.92 9.33 19.65
N LEU A 101 2.19 8.27 18.89
CA LEU A 101 2.82 7.04 19.34
C LEU A 101 3.93 6.66 18.35
N MET A 102 5.15 6.58 18.87
CA MET A 102 6.35 6.24 18.11
C MET A 102 6.96 4.95 18.66
N LEU A 103 7.52 4.14 17.75
CA LEU A 103 8.17 2.87 18.01
C LEU A 103 9.68 2.94 17.70
N PHE A 104 10.44 2.03 18.30
CA PHE A 104 11.85 1.74 17.96
C PHE A 104 12.76 2.98 17.99
N GLY A 105 12.89 3.60 19.17
CA GLY A 105 13.76 4.75 19.39
C GLY A 105 13.26 6.00 18.70
N LYS A 106 11.94 6.25 18.74
CA LYS A 106 11.30 7.41 18.10
C LYS A 106 11.50 7.46 16.57
N ARG A 107 11.64 6.30 15.91
CA ARG A 107 11.90 6.20 14.46
C ARG A 107 10.67 5.86 13.63
N LEU A 108 9.84 4.92 14.10
CA LEU A 108 8.70 4.42 13.33
C LEU A 108 7.37 4.85 13.97
N PRO A 109 6.60 5.73 13.34
CA PRO A 109 5.24 6.04 13.80
C PRO A 109 4.33 4.82 13.77
N LEU A 110 3.50 4.63 14.80
CA LEU A 110 2.60 3.49 14.85
C LEU A 110 1.59 3.45 13.69
N HIS A 111 1.11 4.61 13.23
CA HIS A 111 0.18 4.63 12.10
C HIS A 111 0.80 4.05 10.82
N MET A 112 2.12 4.14 10.61
CA MET A 112 2.79 3.51 9.47
C MET A 112 2.69 1.98 9.53
N VAL A 113 2.68 1.39 10.74
CA VAL A 113 2.43 -0.06 10.91
C VAL A 113 1.06 -0.46 10.35
N PHE A 114 0.05 0.40 10.46
CA PHE A 114 -1.28 0.18 9.88
C PHE A 114 -1.39 0.62 8.41
N PHE A 115 -0.56 1.56 7.97
CA PHE A 115 -0.54 2.05 6.58
C PHE A 115 -0.26 0.91 5.60
N TYR A 116 0.84 0.18 5.81
CA TYR A 116 1.26 -0.92 4.93
C TYR A 116 0.20 -1.98 4.67
N PRO A 117 -0.36 -2.63 5.71
CA PRO A 117 -1.39 -3.63 5.48
C PRO A 117 -2.65 -3.00 4.90
N SER A 118 -3.01 -1.76 5.24
CA SER A 118 -4.20 -1.10 4.66
C SER A 118 -4.07 -0.91 3.16
N ILE A 119 -3.01 -0.27 2.70
CA ILE A 119 -2.82 0.09 1.29
C ILE A 119 -2.64 -1.16 0.43
N LEU A 120 -1.82 -2.11 0.89
CA LEU A 120 -1.57 -3.35 0.15
C LEU A 120 -2.83 -4.23 0.09
N TYR A 121 -3.55 -4.38 1.21
CA TYR A 121 -4.79 -5.15 1.25
C TYR A 121 -5.89 -4.51 0.40
N ILE A 122 -6.05 -3.19 0.46
CA ILE A 122 -7.00 -2.44 -0.38
C ILE A 122 -6.68 -2.63 -1.86
N ALA A 123 -5.40 -2.60 -2.25
CA ALA A 123 -5.01 -2.82 -3.65
C ALA A 123 -5.41 -4.22 -4.12
N VAL A 124 -5.02 -5.28 -3.40
CA VAL A 124 -5.31 -6.66 -3.81
C VAL A 124 -6.81 -6.91 -3.85
N MET A 125 -7.53 -6.62 -2.76
CA MET A 125 -8.98 -6.82 -2.72
C MET A 125 -9.71 -5.95 -3.75
N GLY A 126 -9.19 -4.75 -3.99
CA GLY A 126 -9.66 -3.84 -5.03
C GLY A 126 -9.52 -4.44 -6.42
N LEU A 127 -8.46 -5.19 -6.72
CA LEU A 127 -8.21 -5.74 -8.05
C LEU A 127 -8.92 -7.08 -8.32
N GLN A 128 -9.44 -7.75 -7.30
CA GLN A 128 -10.08 -9.05 -7.47
C GLN A 128 -11.28 -9.05 -8.43
N HIS A 129 -11.95 -7.91 -8.63
CA HIS A 129 -13.09 -7.83 -9.56
C HIS A 129 -12.69 -7.88 -11.03
N PHE A 130 -11.41 -7.64 -11.35
CA PHE A 130 -10.91 -7.74 -12.71
C PHE A 130 -10.62 -9.19 -13.12
N ASN A 131 -10.71 -10.17 -12.18
CA ASN A 131 -10.43 -11.58 -12.44
C ASN A 131 -9.07 -11.83 -13.13
N LEU A 132 -8.07 -11.01 -12.78
CA LEU A 132 -6.72 -11.11 -13.32
C LEU A 132 -6.06 -12.42 -12.90
N SER A 133 -5.17 -12.92 -13.78
CA SER A 133 -4.24 -14.00 -13.45
C SER A 133 -3.36 -13.62 -12.25
N PRO A 134 -2.82 -14.57 -11.47
CA PRO A 134 -1.96 -14.25 -10.33
C PRO A 134 -0.74 -13.36 -10.68
N CYS A 135 -0.17 -13.53 -11.86
CA CYS A 135 0.93 -12.71 -12.36
C CYS A 135 0.46 -11.28 -12.67
N CYS A 136 -0.67 -11.14 -13.37
CA CYS A 136 -1.26 -9.85 -13.71
C CYS A 136 -1.79 -9.11 -12.46
N GLU A 137 -2.40 -9.82 -11.52
CA GLU A 137 -2.90 -9.28 -10.25
C GLU A 137 -1.74 -8.73 -9.42
N SER A 138 -0.58 -9.42 -9.43
CA SER A 138 0.63 -8.93 -8.76
C SER A 138 1.19 -7.67 -9.42
N ALA A 139 1.22 -7.62 -10.75
CA ALA A 139 1.68 -6.46 -11.49
C ALA A 139 0.75 -5.26 -11.25
N ALA A 140 -0.55 -5.48 -11.35
CA ALA A 140 -1.58 -4.47 -11.12
C ALA A 140 -1.58 -3.99 -9.66
N THR A 141 -1.31 -4.87 -8.69
CA THR A 141 -1.19 -4.48 -7.28
C THR A 141 -0.06 -3.50 -7.08
N GLY A 142 1.11 -3.78 -7.67
CA GLY A 142 2.24 -2.85 -7.61
C GLY A 142 1.92 -1.46 -8.16
N LEU A 143 1.28 -1.41 -9.34
CA LEU A 143 0.87 -0.15 -9.97
C LEU A 143 -0.17 0.60 -9.12
N LEU A 144 -1.17 -0.10 -8.59
CA LEU A 144 -2.24 0.51 -7.79
C LEU A 144 -1.72 1.01 -6.44
N VAL A 145 -0.85 0.26 -5.76
CA VAL A 145 -0.18 0.73 -4.52
C VAL A 145 0.66 1.97 -4.78
N MET A 146 1.48 1.96 -5.85
CA MET A 146 2.25 3.13 -6.25
C MET A 146 1.34 4.35 -6.47
N MET A 147 0.23 4.19 -7.20
CA MET A 147 -0.73 5.27 -7.44
C MET A 147 -1.37 5.78 -6.16
N MET A 148 -1.71 4.89 -5.21
CA MET A 148 -2.27 5.28 -3.91
C MET A 148 -1.26 5.97 -3.00
N GLU A 149 0.02 5.62 -3.08
CA GLU A 149 1.08 6.21 -2.26
C GLU A 149 1.54 7.58 -2.77
N ILE A 150 1.51 7.85 -4.08
CA ILE A 150 1.95 9.14 -4.63
C ILE A 150 1.27 10.34 -3.93
N PRO A 151 -0.07 10.46 -3.88
CA PRO A 151 -0.70 11.60 -3.24
C PRO A 151 -0.40 11.66 -1.74
N PHE A 152 -0.33 10.52 -1.06
CA PHE A 152 0.07 10.45 0.35
C PHE A 152 1.49 10.98 0.54
N ARG A 153 2.49 10.53 -0.24
CA ARG A 153 3.88 10.97 -0.11
C ARG A 153 4.04 12.46 -0.44
N ILE A 154 3.35 12.97 -1.46
CA ILE A 154 3.35 14.39 -1.79
C ILE A 154 2.84 15.22 -0.61
N ILE A 155 1.71 14.82 -0.03
CA ILE A 155 1.15 15.47 1.17
C ILE A 155 2.12 15.33 2.34
N SER A 156 2.64 14.14 2.60
CA SER A 156 3.54 13.85 3.71
C SER A 156 4.81 14.69 3.66
N VAL A 157 5.43 14.83 2.50
CA VAL A 157 6.58 15.75 2.34
C VAL A 157 6.13 17.18 2.54
N ARG A 158 5.07 17.60 1.86
CA ARG A 158 4.70 19.00 1.83
C ARG A 158 4.26 19.55 3.18
N PHE A 159 3.64 18.71 4.00
CA PHE A 159 3.16 19.02 5.34
C PHE A 159 4.11 18.51 6.44
N LEU A 160 5.36 18.16 6.10
CA LEU A 160 6.43 17.77 7.03
C LEU A 160 6.17 16.51 7.85
N HIS A 161 5.33 15.59 7.37
CA HIS A 161 5.11 14.27 7.98
C HIS A 161 6.33 13.37 7.78
N ILE A 162 7.06 13.56 6.67
CA ILE A 162 8.29 12.85 6.32
C ILE A 162 9.27 13.84 5.70
N THR A 163 10.55 13.75 6.08
CA THR A 163 11.66 14.48 5.47
C THR A 163 12.67 13.49 4.90
N TYR A 164 13.26 13.84 3.75
CA TYR A 164 14.24 13.02 3.06
C TYR A 164 15.62 13.67 3.13
N HIS A 165 16.66 12.83 3.14
CA HIS A 165 18.04 13.27 3.11
C HIS A 165 18.29 14.20 1.93
N ASP A 166 18.92 15.35 2.18
CA ASP A 166 19.01 16.39 1.17
C ASP A 166 20.01 16.05 0.05
N SER A 167 21.22 15.62 0.43
CA SER A 167 22.33 15.37 -0.52
C SER A 167 22.49 13.92 -0.97
N ASP A 168 21.57 13.00 -0.65
CA ASP A 168 21.71 11.61 -1.11
C ASP A 168 21.54 11.54 -2.64
N PRO A 169 22.52 10.99 -3.39
CA PRO A 169 22.47 10.93 -4.84
C PRO A 169 21.23 10.20 -5.39
N SER A 170 20.77 9.14 -4.70
CA SER A 170 19.57 8.42 -5.08
C SER A 170 18.29 9.27 -4.89
N TYR A 171 18.35 10.32 -4.07
CA TYR A 171 17.25 11.23 -3.77
C TYR A 171 17.32 12.57 -4.49
N ALA A 172 18.35 12.77 -5.33
CA ALA A 172 18.54 14.03 -6.05
C ALA A 172 17.34 14.39 -6.95
N SER A 173 16.78 13.40 -7.64
CA SER A 173 15.59 13.60 -8.49
C SER A 173 14.30 13.46 -7.67
N LYS A 174 13.53 14.54 -7.56
CA LYS A 174 12.32 14.61 -6.73
C LYS A 174 11.09 15.03 -7.54
N PHE A 175 9.95 14.39 -7.26
CA PHE A 175 8.61 14.78 -7.70
C PHE A 175 7.86 15.42 -6.54
N TYR A 176 7.63 16.74 -6.58
CA TYR A 176 7.03 17.48 -5.45
C TYR A 176 7.74 17.28 -4.11
N GLY A 177 9.07 17.14 -4.15
CA GLY A 177 9.89 16.87 -2.96
C GLY A 177 10.00 15.39 -2.56
N VAL A 178 9.22 14.51 -3.19
CA VAL A 178 9.30 13.05 -3.00
C VAL A 178 10.36 12.47 -3.94
N PRO A 179 11.38 11.74 -3.47
CA PRO A 179 12.33 11.07 -4.33
C PRO A 179 11.66 10.04 -5.25
N TRP A 180 12.02 10.03 -6.54
CA TRP A 180 11.47 9.04 -7.49
C TRP A 180 11.76 7.60 -7.09
N VAL A 181 12.91 7.35 -6.46
CA VAL A 181 13.29 6.01 -5.97
C VAL A 181 12.34 5.49 -4.89
N GLU A 182 11.67 6.36 -4.14
CA GLU A 182 10.71 5.99 -3.11
C GLU A 182 9.37 5.57 -3.73
N ILE A 183 8.92 6.31 -4.76
CA ILE A 183 7.75 5.93 -5.56
C ILE A 183 8.00 4.58 -6.25
N PHE A 184 9.21 4.41 -6.81
CA PHE A 184 9.66 3.15 -7.39
C PHE A 184 9.69 2.01 -6.36
N SER A 185 10.14 2.30 -5.13
CA SER A 185 10.18 1.32 -4.05
C SER A 185 8.79 0.84 -3.68
N ALA A 186 7.81 1.73 -3.50
CA ALA A 186 6.42 1.36 -3.24
C ALA A 186 5.88 0.36 -4.28
N PHE A 187 6.18 0.61 -5.57
CA PHE A 187 5.81 -0.27 -6.67
C PHE A 187 6.44 -1.68 -6.55
N VAL A 188 7.77 -1.76 -6.45
CA VAL A 188 8.45 -3.07 -6.46
C VAL A 188 8.23 -3.88 -5.19
N PHE A 189 8.03 -3.23 -4.03
CA PHE A 189 7.75 -3.92 -2.78
C PHE A 189 6.36 -4.56 -2.80
N ALA A 190 5.33 -3.80 -3.17
CA ALA A 190 3.97 -4.30 -3.27
C ALA A 190 3.83 -5.46 -4.27
N SER A 191 4.36 -5.28 -5.49
CA SER A 191 4.31 -6.33 -6.52
C SER A 191 5.12 -7.57 -6.14
N SER A 192 6.22 -7.42 -5.40
CA SER A 192 7.00 -8.56 -4.92
C SER A 192 6.27 -9.34 -3.86
N TYR A 193 5.64 -8.67 -2.90
CA TYR A 193 4.86 -9.34 -1.86
C TYR A 193 3.73 -10.17 -2.46
N THR A 194 2.94 -9.60 -3.37
CA THR A 194 1.84 -10.34 -4.00
C THR A 194 2.32 -11.47 -4.91
N CYS A 195 3.36 -11.23 -5.71
CA CYS A 195 3.89 -12.26 -6.61
C CYS A 195 4.41 -13.45 -5.82
N ASN A 196 5.23 -13.20 -4.79
CA ASN A 196 5.76 -14.25 -3.93
C ASN A 196 4.64 -14.97 -3.16
N TYR A 197 3.61 -14.25 -2.72
CA TYR A 197 2.44 -14.86 -2.09
C TYR A 197 1.77 -15.87 -3.01
N TYR A 198 1.46 -15.50 -4.27
CA TYR A 198 0.84 -16.44 -5.21
C TYR A 198 1.76 -17.59 -5.62
N VAL A 199 3.04 -17.32 -5.86
CA VAL A 199 4.02 -18.35 -6.25
C VAL A 199 4.18 -19.38 -5.14
N LEU A 200 4.44 -18.95 -3.90
CA LEU A 200 4.59 -19.89 -2.78
C LEU A 200 3.27 -20.56 -2.41
N LYS A 201 2.13 -19.88 -2.55
CA LYS A 201 0.82 -20.51 -2.40
C LYS A 201 0.63 -21.64 -3.43
N HIS A 202 0.93 -21.40 -4.69
CA HIS A 202 0.84 -22.42 -5.73
C HIS A 202 1.79 -23.60 -5.43
N HIS A 203 3.07 -23.35 -5.16
CA HIS A 203 4.03 -24.44 -4.95
C HIS A 203 3.86 -25.21 -3.65
N CYS A 204 3.44 -24.55 -2.56
CA CYS A 204 3.34 -25.20 -1.24
C CYS A 204 1.93 -25.72 -0.91
N LEU A 205 0.91 -25.23 -1.62
CA LEU A 205 -0.51 -25.53 -1.32
C LEU A 205 -1.30 -26.08 -2.53
N SER A 206 -0.68 -26.32 -3.70
CA SER A 206 -1.36 -26.98 -4.83
C SER A 206 -1.82 -28.40 -4.46
N GLU A 207 -3.00 -28.78 -4.96
CA GLU A 207 -3.84 -29.89 -4.51
C GLU A 207 -3.35 -31.30 -4.90
N ASP A 208 -2.23 -31.45 -5.60
CA ASP A 208 -1.86 -32.75 -6.18
C ASP A 208 -1.55 -33.86 -5.16
N HIS A 209 -1.46 -33.57 -3.86
CA HIS A 209 -1.04 -34.60 -2.90
C HIS A 209 -1.89 -34.93 -1.67
N ILE A 210 -2.72 -34.07 -1.05
CA ILE A 210 -3.40 -34.48 0.22
C ILE A 210 -4.71 -33.73 0.44
N LYS A 211 -5.81 -34.46 0.75
CA LYS A 211 -7.05 -33.91 1.33
C LYS A 211 -6.77 -33.38 2.75
N TRP A 212 -6.18 -32.19 2.85
CA TRP A 212 -5.84 -31.58 4.14
C TRP A 212 -7.10 -31.31 4.95
N LYS A 213 -7.04 -31.55 6.27
CA LYS A 213 -8.06 -31.00 7.18
C LYS A 213 -7.94 -29.47 7.16
N ARG A 214 -9.08 -28.76 7.22
CA ARG A 214 -9.14 -27.28 7.16
C ARG A 214 -8.11 -26.59 8.06
N VAL A 215 -7.93 -27.08 9.28
CA VAL A 215 -6.99 -26.52 10.27
C VAL A 215 -5.52 -26.66 9.83
N GLU A 216 -5.17 -27.75 9.16
CA GLU A 216 -3.79 -27.97 8.67
C GLU A 216 -3.48 -27.06 7.48
N TYR A 217 -4.45 -26.86 6.58
CA TYR A 217 -4.34 -25.91 5.49
C TYR A 217 -4.11 -24.48 6.00
N GLU A 218 -4.92 -24.04 6.97
CA GLU A 218 -4.79 -22.69 7.56
C GLU A 218 -3.42 -22.47 8.22
N LYS A 219 -2.89 -23.49 8.91
CA LYS A 219 -1.54 -23.41 9.50
C LYS A 219 -0.45 -23.30 8.43
N LYS A 220 -0.56 -24.08 7.36
CA LYS A 220 0.40 -24.01 6.24
C LYS A 220 0.34 -22.67 5.52
N GLU A 221 -0.86 -22.14 5.27
CA GLU A 221 -1.03 -20.82 4.67
C GLU A 221 -0.45 -19.71 5.56
N ALA A 222 -0.59 -19.81 6.88
CA ALA A 222 0.05 -18.89 7.82
C ALA A 222 1.58 -18.93 7.73
N ILE A 223 2.18 -20.13 7.64
CA ILE A 223 3.63 -20.31 7.48
C ILE A 223 4.10 -19.71 6.14
N VAL A 224 3.41 -20.03 5.04
CA VAL A 224 3.70 -19.47 3.71
C VAL A 224 3.66 -17.95 3.77
N THR A 225 2.62 -17.37 4.37
CA THR A 225 2.46 -15.92 4.48
C THR A 225 3.57 -15.29 5.32
N ALA A 226 3.99 -15.92 6.41
CA ALA A 226 5.11 -15.44 7.23
C ALA A 226 6.44 -15.47 6.45
N VAL A 227 6.72 -16.54 5.70
CA VAL A 227 7.90 -16.63 4.82
C VAL A 227 7.87 -15.54 3.75
N VAL A 228 6.72 -15.35 3.09
CA VAL A 228 6.53 -14.30 2.09
C VAL A 228 6.82 -12.91 2.67
N ALA A 229 6.33 -12.62 3.88
CA ALA A 229 6.52 -11.33 4.52
C ALA A 229 8.00 -10.98 4.75
N VAL A 230 8.83 -11.98 5.07
CA VAL A 230 10.27 -11.81 5.33
C VAL A 230 11.10 -11.81 4.05
N VAL A 231 10.77 -12.66 3.08
CA VAL A 231 11.55 -12.82 1.85
C VAL A 231 11.25 -11.72 0.83
N SER A 232 10.01 -11.21 0.79
CA SER A 232 9.59 -10.24 -0.22
C SER A 232 10.33 -8.89 -0.19
N PRO A 233 10.67 -8.29 0.97
CA PRO A 233 11.54 -7.11 1.03
C PRO A 233 12.90 -7.34 0.36
N ILE A 234 13.51 -8.52 0.55
CA ILE A 234 14.82 -8.87 -0.04
C ILE A 234 14.69 -8.94 -1.58
N ILE A 235 13.66 -9.63 -2.07
CA ILE A 235 13.38 -9.73 -3.51
C ILE A 235 13.08 -8.34 -4.10
N ALA A 236 12.35 -7.49 -3.38
CA ALA A 236 12.07 -6.13 -3.81
C ALA A 236 13.32 -5.26 -3.89
N ILE A 237 14.26 -5.41 -2.94
CA ILE A 237 15.57 -4.76 -3.00
C ILE A 237 16.35 -5.24 -4.22
N ILE A 238 16.37 -6.54 -4.51
CA ILE A 238 17.02 -7.09 -5.71
C ILE A 238 16.40 -6.48 -6.99
N LYS A 239 15.07 -6.44 -7.10
CA LYS A 239 14.38 -5.78 -8.22
C LYS A 239 14.73 -4.30 -8.32
N LYS A 240 14.81 -3.59 -7.20
CA LYS A 240 15.26 -2.19 -7.16
C LYS A 240 16.69 -2.03 -7.66
N ILE A 241 17.59 -2.93 -7.29
CA ILE A 241 18.97 -2.91 -7.78
C ILE A 241 18.99 -3.08 -9.30
N ILE A 242 18.30 -4.08 -9.83
CA ILE A 242 18.29 -4.41 -11.26
C ILE A 242 17.61 -3.33 -12.10
N PHE A 243 16.39 -2.91 -11.72
CA PHE A 243 15.57 -2.05 -12.56
C PHE A 243 15.75 -0.55 -12.28
N PHE A 244 16.29 -0.18 -11.12
CA PHE A 244 16.58 1.22 -10.80
C PHE A 244 18.08 1.48 -10.78
N HIS A 245 18.83 0.83 -9.89
CA HIS A 245 20.25 1.18 -9.70
C HIS A 245 21.13 0.85 -10.91
N VAL A 246 20.90 -0.25 -11.62
CA VAL A 246 21.68 -0.53 -12.84
C VAL A 246 21.40 0.53 -13.91
N LEU A 247 20.13 0.85 -14.18
CA LEU A 247 19.77 1.85 -15.19
C LEU A 247 20.24 3.26 -14.79
N HIS A 248 19.98 3.67 -13.56
CA HIS A 248 20.32 5.00 -13.09
C HIS A 248 21.82 5.17 -12.80
N ASP A 249 22.42 4.29 -12.00
CA ASP A 249 23.78 4.50 -11.50
C ASP A 249 24.86 4.09 -12.52
N SER A 250 24.57 3.13 -13.40
CA SER A 250 25.50 2.63 -14.43
C SER A 250 25.25 3.27 -15.81
N PHE A 251 23.98 3.42 -16.22
CA PHE A 251 23.63 3.96 -17.53
C PHE A 251 23.17 5.43 -17.50
N ASN A 252 23.14 6.07 -16.32
CA ASN A 252 22.71 7.46 -16.14
C ASN A 252 21.30 7.74 -16.67
N VAL A 253 20.41 6.73 -16.62
CA VAL A 253 19.01 6.87 -17.02
C VAL A 253 18.27 7.64 -15.94
N ASN A 254 17.54 8.69 -16.33
CA ASN A 254 16.78 9.52 -15.40
C ASN A 254 15.81 8.66 -14.53
N PRO A 255 15.69 8.93 -13.21
CA PRO A 255 14.80 8.16 -12.32
C PRO A 255 13.33 8.03 -12.76
N PRO A 256 12.67 9.10 -13.28
CA PRO A 256 11.31 8.96 -13.83
C PRO A 256 11.25 7.95 -14.97
N THR A 257 12.25 7.94 -15.85
CA THR A 257 12.31 7.01 -16.99
C THR A 257 12.38 5.55 -16.52
N CYS A 258 13.13 5.27 -15.44
CA CYS A 258 13.18 3.93 -14.84
C CYS A 258 11.79 3.49 -14.34
N LEU A 259 11.05 4.40 -13.69
CA LEU A 259 9.70 4.14 -13.20
C LEU A 259 8.72 3.89 -14.35
N PHE A 260 8.72 4.75 -15.36
CA PHE A 260 7.83 4.62 -16.52
C PHE A 260 8.14 3.37 -17.32
N LEU A 261 9.41 3.01 -17.50
CA LEU A 261 9.81 1.78 -18.17
C LEU A 261 9.24 0.54 -17.47
N LEU A 262 9.45 0.42 -16.15
CA LEU A 262 8.92 -0.72 -15.40
C LEU A 262 7.39 -0.73 -15.40
N SER A 263 6.76 0.44 -15.25
CA SER A 263 5.30 0.57 -15.27
C SER A 263 4.72 0.13 -16.62
N SER A 264 5.35 0.53 -17.73
CA SER A 264 4.97 0.12 -19.08
C SER A 264 5.14 -1.39 -19.28
N ILE A 265 6.22 -2.00 -18.79
CA ILE A 265 6.40 -3.45 -18.86
C ILE A 265 5.26 -4.17 -18.13
N TYR A 266 4.92 -3.74 -16.92
CA TYR A 266 3.87 -4.34 -16.11
C TYR A 266 2.49 -4.13 -16.73
N PHE A 267 2.23 -2.95 -17.29
CA PHE A 267 1.01 -2.67 -18.01
C PHE A 267 0.87 -3.55 -19.25
N SER A 268 1.94 -3.73 -20.04
CA SER A 268 1.95 -4.65 -21.18
C SER A 268 1.69 -6.10 -20.77
N VAL A 269 2.27 -6.57 -19.67
CA VAL A 269 1.99 -7.93 -19.13
C VAL A 269 0.52 -8.08 -18.78
N ILE A 270 -0.10 -7.08 -18.18
CA ILE A 270 -1.54 -7.09 -17.87
C ILE A 270 -2.36 -7.17 -19.16
N LEU A 271 -2.08 -6.31 -20.15
CA LEU A 271 -2.83 -6.26 -21.40
C LEU A 271 -2.75 -7.56 -22.21
N ILE A 272 -1.57 -8.17 -22.31
CA ILE A 272 -1.34 -9.39 -23.11
C ILE A 272 -2.03 -10.60 -22.47
N ARG A 273 -1.96 -10.74 -21.14
CA ARG A 273 -2.45 -11.93 -20.44
C ARG A 273 -3.92 -11.85 -20.05
N ASP A 274 -4.50 -10.65 -19.93
CA ASP A 274 -5.93 -10.48 -19.68
C ASP A 274 -6.78 -11.02 -20.84
N THR A 275 -6.27 -10.97 -22.08
CA THR A 275 -6.98 -11.45 -23.27
C THR A 275 -7.06 -12.97 -23.38
N GLU A 276 -6.21 -13.71 -22.67
CA GLU A 276 -6.04 -15.16 -22.85
C GLU A 276 -6.85 -16.01 -21.86
N MET A 277 -7.44 -15.43 -20.82
CA MET A 277 -7.98 -16.22 -19.69
C MET A 277 -9.51 -16.29 -19.63
N SER A 278 -9.99 -17.54 -19.49
CA SER A 278 -11.34 -17.85 -19.02
C SER A 278 -11.51 -17.33 -17.59
N LYS A 279 -12.55 -16.50 -17.37
CA LYS A 279 -12.83 -15.87 -16.07
C LYS A 279 -13.43 -16.90 -15.12
N GLU A 280 -12.60 -17.57 -14.33
CA GLU A 280 -13.11 -18.29 -13.16
C GLU A 280 -13.77 -17.32 -12.19
N GLU A 281 -15.01 -17.64 -11.78
CA GLU A 281 -15.80 -16.78 -10.90
C GLU A 281 -15.25 -16.88 -9.48
N LYS A 282 -14.45 -15.88 -9.06
CA LYS A 282 -14.00 -15.75 -7.66
C LYS A 282 -15.20 -15.58 -6.73
N GLU A 283 -15.16 -16.20 -5.55
CA GLU A 283 -16.26 -16.13 -4.57
C GLU A 283 -16.68 -14.68 -4.24
N PRO A 284 -17.99 -14.41 -4.08
CA PRO A 284 -18.49 -13.08 -3.75
C PRO A 284 -18.07 -12.69 -2.32
N GLN A 285 -17.26 -11.64 -2.22
CA GLN A 285 -16.80 -11.08 -0.94
C GLN A 285 -17.59 -9.85 -0.53
N LYS A 286 -17.65 -9.57 0.78
CA LYS A 286 -18.32 -8.38 1.33
C LYS A 286 -17.47 -7.12 1.16
N LYS A 287 -17.42 -6.57 -0.06
CA LYS A 287 -16.50 -5.47 -0.44
C LYS A 287 -16.90 -4.08 0.06
N THR A 288 -18.11 -3.89 0.59
CA THR A 288 -18.61 -2.57 1.02
C THR A 288 -17.67 -1.87 2.01
N LEU A 289 -17.12 -2.61 2.98
CA LEU A 289 -16.21 -2.05 3.98
C LEU A 289 -14.88 -1.56 3.36
N LEU A 290 -14.44 -2.22 2.29
CA LEU A 290 -13.25 -1.84 1.55
C LEU A 290 -13.43 -0.50 0.84
N TYR A 291 -14.61 -0.30 0.20
CA TYR A 291 -14.96 0.96 -0.45
C TYR A 291 -15.04 2.12 0.55
N TYR A 292 -15.54 1.87 1.77
CA TYR A 292 -15.46 2.86 2.85
C TYR A 292 -14.02 3.17 3.26
N ALA A 293 -13.16 2.15 3.41
CA ALA A 293 -11.77 2.37 3.79
C ALA A 293 -11.01 3.21 2.75
N ILE A 294 -11.11 2.89 1.46
CA ILE A 294 -10.47 3.69 0.40
C ILE A 294 -11.11 5.07 0.28
N GLY A 295 -12.43 5.18 0.42
CA GLY A 295 -13.14 6.46 0.41
C GLY A 295 -12.66 7.39 1.53
N VAL A 296 -12.57 6.88 2.77
CA VAL A 296 -12.04 7.63 3.92
C VAL A 296 -10.59 8.06 3.68
N TYR A 297 -9.74 7.16 3.17
CA TYR A 297 -8.36 7.49 2.82
C TYR A 297 -8.24 8.62 1.79
N LEU A 298 -8.90 8.48 0.64
CA LEU A 298 -8.83 9.47 -0.44
C LEU A 298 -9.45 10.81 -0.03
N MET A 299 -10.58 10.78 0.68
CA MET A 299 -11.21 11.99 1.20
C MET A 299 -10.31 12.68 2.22
N CYS A 300 -9.68 11.96 3.14
CA CYS A 300 -8.73 12.55 4.08
C CYS A 300 -7.58 13.26 3.35
N LEU A 301 -6.95 12.62 2.38
CA LEU A 301 -5.87 13.24 1.59
C LEU A 301 -6.36 14.50 0.87
N LEU A 302 -7.55 14.44 0.28
CA LEU A 302 -8.15 15.57 -0.40
C LEU A 302 -8.42 16.75 0.55
N LEU A 303 -9.04 16.47 1.71
CA LEU A 303 -9.36 17.48 2.72
C LEU A 303 -8.09 18.15 3.26
N VAL A 304 -7.03 17.37 3.54
CA VAL A 304 -5.74 17.91 3.95
C VAL A 304 -5.16 18.82 2.86
N ALA A 305 -5.12 18.36 1.61
CA ALA A 305 -4.60 19.15 0.49
C ALA A 305 -5.37 20.47 0.27
N MET A 306 -6.70 20.45 0.41
CA MET A 306 -7.55 21.62 0.18
C MET A 306 -7.52 22.61 1.34
N PHE A 307 -7.65 22.13 2.59
CA PHE A 307 -7.92 23.00 3.74
C PHE A 307 -6.68 23.31 4.59
N CYS A 308 -5.71 22.40 4.65
CA CYS A 308 -4.50 22.65 5.44
C CYS A 308 -3.55 23.61 4.69
N ARG A 309 -2.70 24.30 5.45
CA ARG A 309 -1.68 25.22 4.92
C ARG A 309 -0.31 24.80 5.45
N PRO A 310 0.63 24.40 4.59
CA PRO A 310 1.94 23.92 5.04
C PRO A 310 2.69 24.91 5.93
N GLN A 311 2.56 26.22 5.68
CA GLN A 311 3.22 27.25 6.51
C GLN A 311 2.71 27.34 7.95
N ASN A 312 1.60 26.66 8.27
CA ASN A 312 1.05 26.59 9.62
C ASN A 312 1.45 25.31 10.35
N GLU A 313 2.26 24.45 9.72
CA GLU A 313 2.72 23.19 10.29
C GLU A 313 4.19 23.31 10.73
N ILE A 314 4.47 22.75 11.90
CA ILE A 314 5.81 22.62 12.47
C ILE A 314 6.08 21.16 12.80
N SER A 315 7.29 20.68 12.50
CA SER A 315 7.72 19.33 12.78
C SER A 315 8.87 19.36 13.78
N ILE A 316 8.55 19.08 15.04
CA ILE A 316 9.52 18.98 16.15
C ILE A 316 9.87 17.50 16.30
N GLY A 317 11.15 17.15 16.19
CA GLY A 317 11.56 15.77 16.28
C GLY A 317 12.96 15.47 15.76
N ALA A 318 13.26 14.17 15.65
CA ALA A 318 14.48 13.69 15.03
C ALA A 318 14.45 13.92 13.52
N HIS A 319 15.46 14.61 13.00
CA HIS A 319 15.61 14.96 11.57
C HIS A 319 17.03 14.64 11.07
N GLU A 320 17.34 15.03 9.84
CA GLU A 320 18.69 14.94 9.29
C GLU A 320 19.66 15.75 10.19
N PRO A 321 20.70 15.11 10.75
CA PRO A 321 21.65 15.80 11.63
C PRO A 321 22.25 17.03 10.98
N THR A 322 22.26 18.17 11.68
CA THR A 322 22.98 19.37 11.23
C THR A 322 24.47 19.23 11.54
N GLY A 323 25.31 20.05 10.93
CA GLY A 323 26.75 19.99 11.14
C GLY A 323 27.52 20.63 10.00
N ASP A 324 28.82 20.36 9.94
CA ASP A 324 29.68 20.93 8.93
C ASP A 324 29.34 20.42 7.51
N CYS A 325 28.98 21.37 6.65
CA CYS A 325 28.66 21.16 5.24
C CYS A 325 29.77 20.56 4.39
N THR A 326 31.03 20.77 4.79
CA THR A 326 32.19 20.27 4.05
C THR A 326 32.48 18.80 4.33
N THR A 327 31.89 18.25 5.40
CA THR A 327 32.06 16.85 5.78
C THR A 327 31.30 15.91 4.83
N LEU A 328 32.06 15.29 3.93
CA LEU A 328 31.56 14.26 3.02
C LEU A 328 31.81 12.86 3.59
N ILE A 329 30.82 11.98 3.43
CA ILE A 329 30.95 10.55 3.71
C ILE A 329 30.90 9.76 2.41
N CYS A 330 31.78 8.77 2.31
CA CYS A 330 31.78 7.80 1.23
C CYS A 330 30.76 6.71 1.55
N THR A 331 29.71 6.61 0.75
CA THR A 331 28.75 5.51 0.79
C THR A 331 28.90 4.63 -0.44
N ARG A 332 28.83 3.31 -0.26
CA ARG A 332 28.79 2.38 -1.39
C ARG A 332 27.34 2.23 -1.85
N THR A 333 27.11 2.38 -3.15
CA THR A 333 25.83 1.98 -3.76
C THR A 333 25.70 0.46 -3.68
N PRO A 334 24.47 -0.08 -3.86
CA PRO A 334 24.28 -1.53 -3.93
C PRO A 334 25.13 -2.23 -5.00
N LEU A 335 25.58 -1.51 -6.03
CA LEU A 335 26.47 -1.99 -7.09
C LEU A 335 27.97 -1.86 -6.75
N GLY A 336 28.31 -1.48 -5.52
CA GLY A 336 29.69 -1.31 -5.07
C GLY A 336 30.36 0.01 -5.51
N LYS A 337 29.67 0.87 -6.26
CA LYS A 337 30.19 2.19 -6.65
C LYS A 337 30.28 3.08 -5.42
N VAL A 338 31.46 3.66 -5.17
CA VAL A 338 31.63 4.63 -4.07
C VAL A 338 31.08 5.97 -4.53
N VAL A 339 30.10 6.49 -3.80
CA VAL A 339 29.52 7.81 -4.03
C VAL A 339 29.66 8.65 -2.76
N LYS A 340 30.04 9.91 -2.94
CA LYS A 340 30.15 10.88 -1.86
C LYS A 340 28.80 11.55 -1.65
N ARG A 341 28.38 11.67 -0.39
CA ARG A 341 27.24 12.49 0.03
C ARG A 341 27.65 13.31 1.26
N ARG A 342 26.96 14.42 1.52
CA ARG A 342 27.17 15.16 2.77
C ARG A 342 26.69 14.31 3.94
N LYS A 343 27.42 14.39 5.05
CA LYS A 343 27.03 13.71 6.30
C LYS A 343 25.88 14.45 7.00
N TYR A 344 25.90 15.77 6.88
CA TYR A 344 25.04 16.68 7.62
C TYR A 344 24.19 17.54 6.70
N LEU A 345 23.05 17.99 7.21
CA LEU A 345 22.22 18.99 6.58
C LEU A 345 22.92 20.35 6.59
N CYS A 346 22.96 20.99 5.43
CA CYS A 346 23.45 22.35 5.28
C CYS A 346 22.36 23.37 5.54
N VAL A 347 22.43 23.97 6.73
CA VAL A 347 21.48 24.97 7.21
C VAL A 347 21.41 26.18 6.27
N ASP A 348 22.56 26.72 5.87
CA ASP A 348 22.64 27.90 5.00
C ASP A 348 22.00 27.63 3.64
N ASP A 349 22.33 26.50 3.01
CA ASP A 349 21.72 26.06 1.75
C ASP A 349 20.19 25.96 1.87
N VAL A 350 19.67 25.43 2.97
CA VAL A 350 18.21 25.31 3.19
C VAL A 350 17.56 26.69 3.29
N GLN A 351 18.23 27.64 3.95
CA GLN A 351 17.72 28.98 4.14
C GLN A 351 17.76 29.82 2.85
N GLU A 352 18.78 29.65 2.03
CA GLU A 352 18.91 30.30 0.71
C GLU A 352 17.94 29.73 -0.32
N ARG A 353 17.60 28.43 -0.23
CA ARG A 353 16.63 27.79 -1.12
C ARG A 353 15.20 28.24 -0.81
N SER A 354 14.82 29.38 -1.40
CA SER A 354 13.47 29.98 -1.31
C SER A 354 12.29 29.04 -1.64
N ASN A 355 12.52 27.88 -2.28
CA ASN A 355 11.48 26.92 -2.67
C ASN A 355 11.65 25.54 -2.00
N PHE A 356 12.44 25.44 -0.93
CA PHE A 356 12.57 24.18 -0.21
C PHE A 356 11.31 23.83 0.57
N VAL A 357 11.11 22.54 0.85
CA VAL A 357 9.87 22.01 1.44
C VAL A 357 9.65 22.56 2.87
N TYR A 358 10.74 22.81 3.58
CA TYR A 358 10.78 23.35 4.93
C TYR A 358 11.87 24.43 5.04
N GLY A 359 11.85 25.16 6.16
CA GLY A 359 12.92 26.06 6.57
C GLY A 359 12.87 26.30 8.08
N PHE A 360 13.52 27.38 8.53
CA PHE A 360 13.68 27.71 9.95
C PHE A 360 13.04 29.06 10.34
N SER A 361 12.24 29.64 9.44
CA SER A 361 11.72 31.01 9.58
C SER A 361 10.71 31.22 10.71
N CYS A 362 10.18 30.15 11.31
CA CYS A 362 9.29 30.23 12.46
C CYS A 362 10.04 30.28 13.80
N LEU A 363 11.35 29.97 13.82
CA LEU A 363 12.15 29.96 15.04
C LEU A 363 12.64 31.37 15.40
N PRO A 364 12.48 31.81 16.66
CA PRO A 364 12.91 33.13 17.09
C PRO A 364 14.45 33.27 17.15
N GLY A 365 15.16 32.16 17.38
CA GLY A 365 16.62 32.11 17.47
C GLY A 365 17.35 31.89 16.14
N GLY A 366 16.62 31.78 15.03
CA GLY A 366 17.19 31.40 13.75
C GLY A 366 17.28 29.87 13.58
N PRO A 367 18.14 29.39 12.68
CA PRO A 367 18.27 27.95 12.43
C PRO A 367 18.98 27.21 13.57
N PRO A 368 18.84 25.87 13.63
CA PRO A 368 19.43 25.06 14.68
C PRO A 368 20.96 25.07 14.70
N TYR A 369 21.53 24.84 15.89
CA TYR A 369 22.97 24.75 16.09
C TYR A 369 23.58 23.52 15.41
N LEU A 370 24.91 23.50 15.27
CA LEU A 370 25.64 22.41 14.61
C LEU A 370 25.62 21.10 15.44
N ASN A 371 25.41 19.96 14.78
CA ASN A 371 25.26 18.63 15.39
C ASN A 371 23.93 18.38 16.10
N ALA A 372 22.91 19.23 15.88
CA ALA A 372 21.55 18.94 16.32
C ALA A 372 20.95 17.78 15.51
N ILE A 373 20.44 16.77 16.22
CA ILE A 373 19.71 15.63 15.62
C ILE A 373 18.22 15.71 15.90
N TRP A 374 17.84 16.44 16.96
CA TRP A 374 16.47 16.78 17.29
C TRP A 374 16.32 18.29 17.18
N TYR A 375 15.40 18.77 16.35
CA TYR A 375 15.15 20.21 16.20
C TYR A 375 13.78 20.45 15.55
N THR A 376 13.43 21.71 15.38
CA THR A 376 12.14 22.13 14.81
C THR A 376 12.29 22.52 13.34
N LEU A 377 11.43 21.98 12.49
CA LEU A 377 11.27 22.39 11.09
C LEU A 377 9.97 23.17 10.89
N CYS A 378 10.04 24.23 10.09
CA CYS A 378 8.91 25.08 9.74
C CYS A 378 8.46 24.80 8.30
N GLY A 379 7.17 24.61 8.06
CA GLY A 379 6.67 24.42 6.70
C GLY A 379 6.75 25.70 5.86
N THR A 380 6.91 25.56 4.54
CA THR A 380 6.95 26.70 3.61
C THR A 380 5.67 26.77 2.75
N PRO A 381 5.23 27.97 2.32
CA PRO A 381 4.01 28.11 1.52
C PRO A 381 4.14 27.49 0.12
N ILE A 382 3.10 26.84 -0.39
CA ILE A 382 3.06 26.30 -1.77
C ILE A 382 3.00 27.45 -2.78
N ARG A 383 4.03 27.58 -3.63
CA ARG A 383 4.10 28.62 -4.66
C ARG A 383 2.99 28.50 -5.71
N ASN A 384 2.79 27.30 -6.26
CA ASN A 384 1.74 27.03 -7.23
C ASN A 384 0.70 26.08 -6.64
N ARG A 385 -0.22 26.63 -5.83
CA ARG A 385 -1.27 25.84 -5.16
C ARG A 385 -2.20 25.16 -6.17
N ALA A 386 -2.48 25.80 -7.31
CA ALA A 386 -3.33 25.23 -8.35
C ALA A 386 -2.70 23.95 -8.92
N GLN A 387 -1.43 23.99 -9.31
CA GLN A 387 -0.73 22.81 -9.84
C GLN A 387 -0.61 21.69 -8.79
N PHE A 388 -0.35 22.04 -7.53
CA PHE A 388 -0.35 21.07 -6.43
C PHE A 388 -1.71 20.37 -6.29
N LEU A 389 -2.81 21.13 -6.23
CA LEU A 389 -4.15 20.58 -6.11
C LEU A 389 -4.52 19.75 -7.34
N THR A 390 -4.27 20.25 -8.56
CA THR A 390 -4.55 19.51 -9.80
C THR A 390 -3.89 18.14 -9.79
N ASN A 391 -2.64 18.01 -9.34
CA ASN A 391 -1.98 16.72 -9.26
C ASN A 391 -2.65 15.78 -8.24
N ILE A 392 -2.97 16.27 -7.04
CA ILE A 392 -3.68 15.47 -6.03
C ILE A 392 -5.04 15.01 -6.55
N PHE A 393 -5.82 15.91 -7.16
CA PHE A 393 -7.11 15.58 -7.77
C PHE A 393 -6.97 14.54 -8.87
N SER A 394 -5.99 14.68 -9.77
CA SER A 394 -5.76 13.72 -10.86
C SER A 394 -5.51 12.30 -10.34
N PHE A 395 -4.66 12.14 -9.32
CA PHE A 395 -4.43 10.82 -8.71
C PHE A 395 -5.69 10.29 -8.02
N ILE A 396 -6.41 11.12 -7.27
CA ILE A 396 -7.63 10.69 -6.58
C ILE A 396 -8.72 10.27 -7.57
N ILE A 397 -8.91 11.02 -8.66
CA ILE A 397 -9.87 10.69 -9.73
C ILE A 397 -9.48 9.35 -10.37
N LEU A 398 -8.20 9.17 -10.68
CA LEU A 398 -7.70 7.95 -11.31
C LEU A 398 -7.84 6.72 -10.40
N ILE A 399 -7.55 6.85 -9.10
CA ILE A 399 -7.77 5.74 -8.14
C ILE A 399 -9.28 5.47 -8.01
N SER A 400 -10.08 6.53 -7.84
CA SER A 400 -11.53 6.41 -7.67
C SER A 400 -12.20 5.75 -8.88
N SER A 401 -11.73 6.01 -10.11
CA SER A 401 -12.29 5.40 -11.32
C SER A 401 -12.06 3.88 -11.37
N ILE A 402 -10.89 3.40 -10.89
CA ILE A 402 -10.60 1.96 -10.77
C ILE A 402 -11.57 1.29 -9.80
N PHE A 403 -11.79 1.87 -8.62
CA PHE A 403 -12.72 1.31 -7.63
C PHE A 403 -14.19 1.44 -8.05
N LEU A 404 -14.56 2.54 -8.70
CA LEU A 404 -15.90 2.75 -9.23
C LEU A 404 -16.24 1.72 -10.32
N ARG A 405 -15.28 1.40 -11.21
CA ARG A 405 -15.46 0.35 -12.20
C ARG A 405 -15.76 -1.00 -11.55
N GLY A 406 -15.07 -1.32 -10.45
CA GLY A 406 -15.35 -2.52 -9.67
C GLY A 406 -16.74 -2.54 -9.05
N LEU A 407 -17.18 -1.40 -8.49
CA LEU A 407 -18.50 -1.28 -7.89
C LEU A 407 -19.62 -1.41 -8.93
N LEU A 408 -19.45 -0.80 -10.11
CA LEU A 408 -20.40 -0.90 -11.22
C LEU A 408 -20.48 -2.33 -11.77
N SER A 409 -19.35 -3.01 -11.94
CA SER A 409 -19.30 -4.40 -12.38
C SER A 409 -20.03 -5.34 -11.41
N GLU A 410 -19.93 -5.08 -10.11
CA GLU A 410 -20.64 -5.85 -9.10
C GLU A 410 -22.15 -5.60 -9.12
N ALA A 411 -22.58 -4.36 -9.29
CA ALA A 411 -24.00 -4.00 -9.41
C ALA A 411 -24.65 -4.67 -10.63
N GLU A 412 -23.94 -4.72 -11.75
CA GLU A 412 -24.38 -5.40 -12.98
C GLU A 412 -24.55 -6.91 -12.76
N SER A 413 -23.57 -7.56 -12.12
CA SER A 413 -23.65 -8.99 -11.76
C SER A 413 -24.85 -9.33 -10.87
N ARG A 414 -25.12 -8.50 -9.84
CA ARG A 414 -26.27 -8.71 -8.95
C ARG A 414 -27.61 -8.55 -9.68
N ASN A 415 -27.72 -7.56 -10.58
CA ASN A 415 -28.91 -7.37 -11.40
C ASN A 415 -29.14 -8.52 -12.38
N LEU A 416 -28.07 -9.11 -12.92
CA LEU A 416 -28.20 -10.30 -13.78
C LEU A 416 -28.72 -11.49 -12.97
N LYS A 417 -28.13 -11.74 -11.78
CA LYS A 417 -28.54 -12.85 -10.89
C LYS A 417 -29.99 -12.68 -10.42
N SER A 418 -30.43 -11.46 -10.09
CA SER A 418 -31.82 -11.22 -9.70
C SER A 418 -32.79 -11.50 -10.85
N LYS A 419 -32.50 -11.03 -12.06
CA LYS A 419 -33.31 -11.33 -13.27
C LYS A 419 -33.37 -12.82 -13.58
N MET A 420 -32.25 -13.54 -13.49
CA MET A 420 -32.21 -14.99 -13.71
C MET A 420 -33.01 -15.75 -12.63
N SER A 421 -32.96 -15.31 -11.37
CA SER A 421 -33.75 -15.92 -10.28
C SER A 421 -35.26 -15.71 -10.43
N VAL A 422 -35.67 -14.55 -10.98
CA VAL A 422 -37.07 -14.30 -11.34
C VAL A 422 -37.46 -15.20 -12.50
N PHE A 423 -36.65 -15.26 -13.56
CA PHE A 423 -36.93 -16.10 -14.73
C PHE A 423 -37.03 -17.59 -14.39
N SER A 424 -36.16 -18.12 -13.53
CA SER A 424 -36.23 -19.52 -13.10
C SER A 424 -37.48 -19.81 -12.26
N ARG A 425 -37.91 -18.89 -11.38
CA ARG A 425 -39.20 -19.02 -10.67
C ARG A 425 -40.39 -18.99 -11.62
N THR A 426 -40.39 -18.11 -12.63
CA THR A 426 -41.48 -18.04 -13.60
C THR A 426 -41.55 -19.30 -14.47
N ARG A 427 -40.40 -19.89 -14.83
CA ARG A 427 -40.33 -21.16 -15.55
C ARG A 427 -40.87 -22.32 -14.72
N TRP A 428 -40.45 -22.41 -13.45
CA TRP A 428 -40.91 -23.45 -12.52
C TRP A 428 -42.43 -23.40 -12.29
N HIS A 429 -43.01 -22.19 -12.15
CA HIS A 429 -44.47 -22.05 -12.06
C HIS A 429 -45.21 -22.44 -13.34
N ARG A 430 -44.59 -22.34 -14.51
CA ARG A 430 -45.20 -22.70 -15.80
C ARG A 430 -45.14 -24.20 -16.09
N GLU A 431 -44.11 -24.90 -15.61
CA GLU A 431 -43.97 -26.36 -15.71
C GLU A 431 -44.87 -27.09 -14.70
N ASN A 432 -45.06 -26.55 -13.49
CA ASN A 432 -45.95 -27.14 -12.49
C ASN A 432 -47.43 -26.76 -12.64
N SER A 433 -47.78 -25.92 -13.61
CA SER A 433 -49.17 -25.56 -13.93
C SER A 433 -49.74 -26.31 -15.12
N GLN A 434 -49.17 -27.47 -15.50
CA GLN A 434 -49.92 -28.40 -16.36
C GLN A 434 -51.05 -29.05 -15.53
N PRO A 435 -52.31 -28.90 -15.94
CA PRO A 435 -53.41 -29.59 -15.26
C PRO A 435 -53.23 -31.10 -15.43
N GLU A 436 -53.29 -31.83 -14.32
CA GLU A 436 -53.42 -33.28 -14.29
C GLU A 436 -54.53 -33.70 -15.27
N ARG A 437 -54.14 -34.25 -16.43
CA ARG A 437 -55.06 -35.06 -17.22
C ARG A 437 -55.29 -36.34 -16.42
N THR A 438 -56.43 -36.36 -15.73
CA THR A 438 -57.09 -37.54 -15.20
C THR A 438 -57.03 -38.69 -16.21
N SER A 439 -56.17 -39.67 -15.96
CA SER A 439 -56.19 -40.96 -16.63
C SER A 439 -57.33 -41.79 -16.05
N GLN A 440 -58.36 -42.03 -16.88
CA GLN A 440 -59.36 -43.05 -16.59
C GLN A 440 -58.71 -44.44 -16.70
N VAL A 441 -58.87 -45.21 -15.63
CA VAL A 441 -58.54 -46.63 -15.51
C VAL A 441 -59.50 -47.43 -16.38
N GLY A 442 -58.97 -48.11 -17.39
CA GLY A 442 -59.67 -49.12 -18.18
C GLY A 442 -58.99 -50.47 -17.99
N ALA A 443 -59.67 -51.38 -17.28
CA ALA A 443 -59.28 -52.77 -17.14
C ALA A 443 -59.44 -53.51 -18.48
N GLY A 444 -58.44 -54.30 -18.86
CA GLY A 444 -58.46 -55.11 -20.08
C GLY A 444 -57.35 -56.15 -20.07
N SER A 445 -57.72 -57.36 -19.69
CA SER A 445 -56.96 -58.61 -19.75
C SER A 445 -56.65 -59.06 -21.18
N THR A 446 -55.42 -59.54 -21.46
CA THR A 446 -55.12 -60.77 -22.25
C THR A 446 -53.62 -61.07 -22.35
N SER A 447 -53.19 -62.13 -21.65
CA SER A 447 -52.52 -63.36 -22.15
C SER A 447 -51.56 -63.35 -23.37
N ILE A 448 -50.37 -63.95 -23.13
CA ILE A 448 -49.54 -64.85 -23.97
C ILE A 448 -48.63 -64.20 -25.04
N VAL A 449 -47.30 -64.41 -24.91
CA VAL A 449 -46.44 -65.25 -25.78
C VAL A 449 -44.98 -65.16 -25.29
N SER A 450 -44.42 -66.32 -25.00
CA SER A 450 -43.02 -66.68 -24.77
C SER A 450 -42.15 -66.64 -26.03
N ALA A 451 -40.87 -66.24 -25.92
CA ALA A 451 -39.68 -66.99 -26.41
C ALA A 451 -38.40 -66.09 -26.54
N PRO A 452 -37.19 -66.68 -26.53
CA PRO A 452 -35.93 -66.03 -26.12
C PRO A 452 -34.96 -65.72 -27.27
N ARG A 453 -33.96 -64.87 -27.01
CA ARG A 453 -32.71 -64.74 -27.80
C ARG A 453 -31.57 -64.38 -26.82
N GLN A 454 -30.73 -65.36 -26.47
CA GLN A 454 -29.41 -65.64 -27.07
C GLN A 454 -28.36 -64.53 -26.84
N SER A 455 -27.48 -64.86 -25.90
CA SER A 455 -26.02 -64.71 -25.92
C SER A 455 -25.37 -64.18 -27.20
N GLU A 456 -24.42 -63.26 -27.03
CA GLU A 456 -23.10 -63.36 -27.67
C GLU A 456 -22.06 -62.52 -26.90
N GLU A 457 -20.96 -63.21 -26.55
CA GLU A 457 -19.66 -62.67 -26.16
C GLU A 457 -19.04 -61.84 -27.29
N HIS A 458 -18.25 -60.81 -26.98
CA HIS A 458 -16.87 -60.77 -27.45
C HIS A 458 -16.00 -59.76 -26.69
N SER A 459 -14.87 -60.31 -26.27
CA SER A 459 -13.61 -59.71 -25.82
C SER A 459 -12.96 -58.82 -26.87
N GLU A 460 -12.16 -57.85 -26.43
CA GLU A 460 -10.71 -57.67 -26.75
C GLU A 460 -10.24 -56.21 -26.55
N GLU A 461 -9.43 -56.03 -25.50
CA GLU A 461 -8.20 -55.19 -25.49
C GLU A 461 -7.09 -55.95 -26.26
N PRO A 462 -5.85 -55.43 -26.48
CA PRO A 462 -5.32 -54.07 -26.36
C PRO A 462 -4.39 -53.66 -27.55
N ALA A 463 -3.98 -52.38 -27.58
CA ALA A 463 -2.59 -51.92 -27.81
C ALA A 463 -2.48 -50.41 -27.53
#